data_AF-A0A5J4SMM9-F1
#
_entry.id   AF-A0A5J4SMM9-F1
#
_cell.length_a   1.000
_cell.length_b   1.000
_cell.length_c   1.000
_cell.angle_alpha   90.00
_cell.angle_beta   90.00
_cell.angle_gamma   90.00
#
_symmetry.space_group_name_H-M   'P 1'
#
loop_
_entity.id
_entity.type
_entity.pdbx_description
1 polymer ?
#
loop_
_entity_poly.entity_id
_entity_poly.type
_entity_poly.pdbx_seq_one_letter_code
_entity_poly.pdbx_strand_id
1 'polypeptide(L)'
;MKRIAFSLFLFGLIAGSNVCMAALSNSKIRKEARFLTDKMAHELSLNMIQYNDVYEINYDFIFSVNRIMDDAVKGNTRALDRYYQNLDIRNDDLRWVLSDRQYRRFLNIDYFYRPIYAGGNKWHFRVYIAYTNHSLFYLGEPNGYKTYHGGHYRGSHTHTSHYKDKHNHAHYDGAYSVKSEHVYHNNRRSDFGSRDAESKNKKGSRNDRR
;
A
#
# COMPACT_ATOMS: atom_id res chain seq x y z
N MET A 1 0.27 -41.11 2.09
CA MET A 1 0.96 -40.29 1.05
C MET A 1 0.06 -39.16 0.61
N LYS A 2 0.51 -37.91 0.73
CA LYS A 2 0.26 -36.74 -0.15
C LYS A 2 1.02 -35.55 0.45
N ARG A 3 2.20 -35.29 -0.10
CA ARG A 3 3.08 -34.18 0.28
C ARG A 3 2.42 -32.87 -0.19
N ILE A 4 2.11 -31.96 0.73
CA ILE A 4 1.68 -30.61 0.40
C ILE A 4 2.95 -29.85 0.01
N ALA A 5 3.14 -29.66 -1.29
CA ALA A 5 4.24 -28.87 -1.82
C ALA A 5 3.97 -27.38 -1.57
N PHE A 6 4.73 -26.77 -0.66
CA PHE A 6 4.86 -25.33 -0.59
C PHE A 6 5.78 -24.90 -1.74
N SER A 7 5.20 -24.26 -2.76
CA SER A 7 5.97 -23.64 -3.84
C SER A 7 6.71 -22.42 -3.28
N LEU A 8 7.99 -22.62 -2.93
CA LEU A 8 8.96 -21.55 -2.69
C LEU A 8 9.28 -20.91 -4.04
N PHE A 9 8.87 -19.65 -4.24
CA PHE A 9 9.31 -18.87 -5.40
C PHE A 9 10.60 -18.12 -5.06
N LEU A 10 11.67 -18.47 -5.77
CA LEU A 10 13.01 -17.91 -5.62
C LEU A 10 13.07 -16.56 -6.36
N PHE A 11 13.39 -15.47 -5.66
CA PHE A 11 13.62 -14.17 -6.28
C PHE A 11 14.94 -14.18 -7.06
N GLY A 12 14.87 -14.12 -8.39
CA GLY A 12 15.99 -13.72 -9.22
C GLY A 12 16.23 -12.21 -9.07
N LEU A 13 17.39 -11.83 -8.56
CA LEU A 13 17.87 -10.44 -8.52
C LEU A 13 18.17 -9.97 -9.95
N ILE A 14 17.13 -9.55 -10.67
CA ILE A 14 17.27 -8.68 -11.84
C ILE A 14 17.07 -7.26 -11.33
N ALA A 15 18.05 -6.38 -11.54
CA ALA A 15 17.99 -4.98 -11.16
C ALA A 15 16.80 -4.30 -11.87
N GLY A 16 15.64 -4.30 -11.22
CA GLY A 16 14.44 -3.62 -11.69
C GLY A 16 14.65 -2.12 -11.67
N SER A 17 14.24 -1.46 -12.75
CA SER A 17 14.15 0.00 -12.78
C SER A 17 13.14 0.46 -11.74
N ASN A 18 13.62 1.03 -10.63
CA ASN A 18 12.76 1.64 -9.63
C ASN A 18 12.05 2.86 -10.25
N VAL A 19 10.81 2.67 -10.71
CA VAL A 19 9.99 3.75 -11.27
C VAL A 19 9.66 4.70 -10.13
N CYS A 20 10.21 5.91 -10.18
CA CYS A 20 9.88 6.97 -9.26
C CYS A 20 8.59 7.70 -9.67
N MET A 21 7.82 8.12 -8.68
CA MET A 21 6.51 8.72 -8.90
C MET A 21 6.53 10.22 -8.61
N ALA A 22 5.96 11.00 -9.52
CA ALA A 22 5.48 12.36 -9.30
C ALA A 22 3.96 12.31 -9.04
N ALA A 23 3.31 13.46 -8.84
CA ALA A 23 1.85 13.53 -8.82
C ALA A 23 1.26 12.83 -10.08
N LEU A 24 0.52 11.74 -9.83
CA LEU A 24 -0.02 10.87 -10.86
C LEU A 24 -1.25 11.47 -11.53
N SER A 25 -1.37 11.27 -12.83
CA SER A 25 -2.62 11.53 -13.56
C SER A 25 -3.66 10.46 -13.24
N ASN A 26 -4.95 10.75 -13.44
CA ASN A 26 -6.04 9.78 -13.21
C ASN A 26 -5.83 8.47 -13.98
N SER A 27 -5.36 8.53 -15.23
CA SER A 27 -5.05 7.33 -16.03
C SER A 27 -3.94 6.50 -15.39
N LYS A 28 -2.91 7.16 -14.84
CA LYS A 28 -1.83 6.47 -14.12
C LYS A 28 -2.36 5.86 -12.83
N ILE A 29 -3.15 6.59 -12.03
CA ILE A 29 -3.79 6.07 -10.80
C ILE A 29 -4.58 4.79 -11.08
N ARG A 30 -5.40 4.76 -12.14
CA ARG A 30 -6.14 3.56 -12.56
C ARG A 30 -5.21 2.37 -12.84
N LYS A 31 -4.13 2.60 -13.58
CA LYS A 31 -3.15 1.56 -13.92
C LYS A 31 -2.44 1.02 -12.69
N GLU A 32 -1.98 1.90 -11.79
CA GLU A 32 -1.31 1.49 -10.54
C GLU A 32 -2.26 0.71 -9.62
N ALA A 33 -3.50 1.19 -9.46
CA ALA A 33 -4.52 0.50 -8.67
C ALA A 33 -4.84 -0.88 -9.24
N ARG A 34 -5.01 -0.98 -10.56
CA ARG A 34 -5.22 -2.27 -11.25
C ARG A 34 -4.03 -3.19 -11.06
N PHE A 35 -2.80 -2.71 -11.23
CA PHE A 35 -1.61 -3.54 -11.10
C PHE A 35 -1.47 -4.10 -9.68
N LEU A 36 -1.60 -3.26 -8.65
CA LEU A 36 -1.59 -3.71 -7.27
C LEU A 36 -2.69 -4.75 -6.99
N THR A 37 -3.90 -4.49 -7.49
CA THR A 37 -5.06 -5.38 -7.29
C THR A 37 -4.89 -6.72 -8.01
N ASP A 38 -4.33 -6.72 -9.22
CA ASP A 38 -4.01 -7.94 -9.97
C ASP A 38 -3.03 -8.84 -9.22
N LYS A 39 -2.01 -8.25 -8.59
CA LYS A 39 -1.05 -9.01 -7.76
C LYS A 39 -1.70 -9.54 -6.49
N MET A 40 -2.54 -8.72 -5.83
CA MET A 40 -3.34 -9.19 -4.70
C MET A 40 -4.27 -10.33 -5.11
N ALA A 41 -4.90 -10.27 -6.29
CA ALA A 41 -5.77 -11.32 -6.82
C ALA A 41 -5.04 -12.63 -7.01
N HIS A 42 -3.88 -12.57 -7.67
CA HIS A 42 -3.02 -13.72 -7.92
C HIS A 42 -2.56 -14.38 -6.61
N GLU A 43 -2.04 -13.59 -5.67
CA GLU A 43 -1.43 -14.14 -4.46
C GLU A 43 -2.45 -14.52 -3.38
N LEU A 44 -3.52 -13.73 -3.21
CA LEU A 44 -4.54 -13.96 -2.19
C LEU A 44 -5.69 -14.82 -2.71
N SER A 45 -5.67 -15.21 -3.98
CA SER A 45 -6.72 -16.00 -4.64
C SER A 45 -8.09 -15.33 -4.51
N LEU A 46 -8.17 -14.06 -4.93
CA LEU A 46 -9.42 -13.29 -4.87
C LEU A 46 -10.43 -13.83 -5.87
N ASN A 47 -11.70 -13.89 -5.47
CA ASN A 47 -12.79 -14.09 -6.43
C ASN A 47 -13.12 -12.79 -7.19
N MET A 48 -13.95 -12.86 -8.22
CA MET A 48 -14.25 -11.71 -9.08
C MET A 48 -14.95 -10.55 -8.34
N ILE A 49 -15.79 -10.84 -7.35
CA ILE A 49 -16.46 -9.79 -6.55
C ILE A 49 -15.41 -9.07 -5.69
N GLN A 50 -14.57 -9.83 -4.98
CA GLN A 50 -13.45 -9.28 -4.21
C GLN A 50 -12.48 -8.48 -5.09
N TYR A 51 -12.14 -8.98 -6.27
CA TYR A 51 -11.24 -8.31 -7.21
C TYR A 51 -11.73 -6.90 -7.59
N ASN A 52 -13.03 -6.75 -7.84
CA ASN A 52 -13.63 -5.45 -8.15
C ASN A 52 -13.59 -4.50 -6.95
N ASP A 53 -13.98 -4.96 -5.76
CA ASP A 53 -13.99 -4.12 -4.56
C ASP A 53 -12.57 -3.73 -4.10
N VAL A 54 -11.61 -4.67 -4.18
CA VAL A 54 -10.19 -4.37 -3.88
C VAL A 54 -9.63 -3.34 -4.87
N TYR A 55 -10.04 -3.36 -6.14
CA TYR A 55 -9.65 -2.32 -7.10
C TYR A 55 -10.12 -0.93 -6.66
N GLU A 56 -11.38 -0.81 -6.25
CA GLU A 56 -11.95 0.47 -5.79
C GLU A 56 -11.23 0.99 -4.54
N ILE A 57 -10.96 0.11 -3.56
CA ILE A 57 -10.21 0.44 -2.35
C ILE A 57 -8.79 0.92 -2.67
N ASN A 58 -8.09 0.19 -3.55
CA ASN A 58 -6.73 0.56 -3.95
C ASN A 58 -6.72 1.86 -4.77
N TYR A 59 -7.73 2.09 -5.61
CA TYR A 59 -7.91 3.34 -6.35
C TYR A 59 -8.07 4.53 -5.38
N ASP A 60 -8.98 4.41 -4.42
CA ASP A 60 -9.28 5.46 -3.45
C ASP A 60 -8.06 5.82 -2.59
N PHE A 61 -7.32 4.81 -2.14
CA PHE A 61 -6.08 5.01 -1.42
C PHE A 61 -5.05 5.76 -2.27
N ILE A 62 -4.74 5.25 -3.47
CA ILE A 62 -3.71 5.84 -4.34
C ILE A 62 -4.11 7.27 -4.71
N PHE A 63 -5.38 7.49 -5.05
CA PHE A 63 -5.91 8.81 -5.37
C PHE A 63 -5.75 9.80 -4.21
N SER A 64 -6.05 9.36 -2.99
CA SER A 64 -5.98 10.20 -1.80
C SER A 64 -4.54 10.53 -1.41
N VAL A 65 -3.63 9.55 -1.42
CA VAL A 65 -2.23 9.78 -1.06
C VAL A 65 -1.48 10.57 -2.12
N ASN A 66 -1.83 10.42 -3.41
CA ASN A 66 -1.19 11.13 -4.52
C ASN A 66 -1.08 12.65 -4.30
N ARG A 67 -2.07 13.24 -3.61
CA ARG A 67 -2.13 14.68 -3.32
C ARG A 67 -1.21 15.15 -2.18
N ILE A 68 -0.71 14.22 -1.36
CA ILE A 68 0.08 14.53 -0.15
C ILE A 68 1.49 13.92 -0.20
N MET A 69 1.79 13.05 -1.16
CA MET A 69 3.05 12.32 -1.21
C MET A 69 4.27 13.23 -1.38
N ASP A 70 4.17 14.32 -2.14
CA ASP A 70 5.30 15.24 -2.33
C ASP A 70 5.75 15.89 -1.00
N ASP A 71 4.80 16.23 -0.13
CA ASP A 71 5.08 16.75 1.20
C ASP A 71 5.52 15.66 2.17
N ALA A 72 4.92 14.47 2.09
CA ALA A 72 5.29 13.33 2.93
C ALA A 72 6.75 12.92 2.69
N VAL A 73 7.17 12.85 1.42
CA VAL A 73 8.56 12.54 1.01
C VAL A 73 9.54 13.63 1.47
N LYS A 74 9.11 14.88 1.59
CA LYS A 74 9.91 15.97 2.18
C LYS A 74 9.98 15.93 3.70
N GLY A 75 9.28 15.00 4.35
CA GLY A 75 9.29 14.83 5.81
C GLY A 75 8.23 15.66 6.54
N ASN A 76 7.25 16.25 5.84
CA ASN A 76 6.18 17.01 6.49
C ASN A 76 5.36 16.07 7.41
N THR A 77 5.36 16.36 8.71
CA THR A 77 4.71 15.52 9.73
C THR A 77 3.22 15.36 9.51
N ARG A 78 2.52 16.43 9.14
CA ARG A 78 1.08 16.40 8.86
C ARG A 78 0.74 15.59 7.62
N ALA A 79 1.57 15.67 6.58
CA ALA A 79 1.40 14.85 5.38
C ALA A 79 1.64 13.35 5.69
N LEU A 80 2.63 13.05 6.54
CA LEU A 80 2.92 11.69 7.00
C LEU A 80 1.77 11.13 7.85
N ASP A 81 1.23 11.91 8.79
CA ASP A 81 0.07 11.49 9.58
C ASP A 81 -1.15 11.20 8.69
N ARG A 82 -1.38 12.04 7.66
CA ARG A 82 -2.44 11.82 6.67
C ARG A 82 -2.20 10.56 5.84
N TYR A 83 -0.97 10.30 5.40
CA TYR A 83 -0.63 9.08 4.67
C TYR A 83 -1.00 7.84 5.49
N TYR A 84 -0.56 7.77 6.75
CA TYR A 84 -0.84 6.61 7.61
C TYR A 84 -2.31 6.49 8.00
N GLN A 85 -3.03 7.62 8.13
CA GLN A 85 -4.49 7.57 8.26
C GLN A 85 -5.15 6.95 7.04
N ASN A 86 -4.75 7.34 5.83
CA ASN A 86 -5.26 6.75 4.58
C ASN A 86 -4.91 5.27 4.47
N LEU A 87 -3.71 4.88 4.92
CA LEU A 87 -3.25 3.50 4.90
C LEU A 87 -4.05 2.62 5.85
N ASP A 88 -4.33 3.08 7.08
CA ASP A 88 -5.19 2.36 8.01
C ASP A 88 -6.62 2.20 7.49
N ILE A 89 -7.20 3.25 6.88
CA ILE A 89 -8.56 3.20 6.32
C ILE A 89 -8.62 2.16 5.19
N ARG A 90 -7.65 2.20 4.27
CA ARG A 90 -7.52 1.21 3.20
C ARG A 90 -7.43 -0.20 3.77
N ASN A 91 -6.57 -0.41 4.76
CA ASN A 91 -6.36 -1.72 5.34
C ASN A 91 -7.58 -2.22 6.13
N ASP A 92 -8.36 -1.33 6.75
CA ASP A 92 -9.66 -1.67 7.34
C ASP A 92 -10.73 -1.98 6.29
N ASP A 93 -10.80 -1.23 5.18
CA ASP A 93 -11.74 -1.54 4.09
C ASP A 93 -11.45 -2.92 3.49
N LEU A 94 -10.17 -3.26 3.29
CA LEU A 94 -9.76 -4.60 2.85
C LEU A 94 -10.16 -5.70 3.84
N ARG A 95 -10.33 -5.39 5.14
CA ARG A 95 -10.76 -6.35 6.16
C ARG A 95 -12.18 -6.84 5.94
N TRP A 96 -13.03 -5.99 5.37
CA TRP A 96 -14.41 -6.33 5.04
C TRP A 96 -14.53 -7.11 3.73
N VAL A 97 -13.59 -6.93 2.81
CA VAL A 97 -13.60 -7.58 1.48
C VAL A 97 -12.84 -8.92 1.48
N LEU A 98 -11.80 -9.05 2.29
CA LEU A 98 -11.00 -10.26 2.40
C LEU A 98 -11.55 -11.18 3.50
N SER A 99 -11.60 -12.49 3.23
CA SER A 99 -11.83 -13.47 4.30
C SER A 99 -10.73 -13.40 5.36
N ASP A 100 -10.99 -13.86 6.59
CA ASP A 100 -9.99 -13.92 7.67
C ASP A 100 -8.65 -14.52 7.19
N ARG A 101 -8.70 -15.65 6.48
CA ARG A 101 -7.50 -16.30 5.92
C ARG A 101 -6.76 -15.41 4.93
N GLN A 102 -7.47 -14.76 4.01
CA GLN A 102 -6.86 -13.86 3.03
C GLN A 102 -6.26 -12.63 3.71
N TYR A 103 -6.95 -12.08 4.70
CA TYR A 103 -6.50 -10.91 5.44
C TYR A 103 -5.24 -11.19 6.25
N ARG A 104 -5.16 -12.33 6.95
CA ARG A 104 -3.94 -12.76 7.64
C ARG A 104 -2.75 -12.90 6.69
N ARG A 105 -2.97 -13.41 5.47
CA ARG A 105 -1.91 -13.47 4.46
C ARG A 105 -1.51 -12.07 4.00
N PHE A 106 -2.48 -11.20 3.73
CA PHE A 106 -2.27 -9.80 3.37
C PHE A 106 -1.40 -9.05 4.40
N LEU A 107 -1.65 -9.22 5.71
CA LEU A 107 -0.85 -8.62 6.78
C LEU A 107 0.64 -9.03 6.74
N ASN A 108 0.96 -10.19 6.18
CA ASN A 108 2.32 -10.73 6.10
C ASN A 108 3.02 -10.42 4.76
N ILE A 109 2.38 -9.67 3.86
CA ILE A 109 2.94 -9.31 2.55
C ILE A 109 3.16 -7.79 2.52
N ASP A 110 4.38 -7.37 2.84
CA ASP A 110 4.75 -5.95 3.00
C ASP A 110 4.35 -5.08 1.80
N TYR A 111 4.54 -5.58 0.58
CA TYR A 111 4.22 -4.82 -0.63
C TYR A 111 2.71 -4.69 -0.92
N PHE A 112 1.85 -5.42 -0.19
CA PHE A 112 0.41 -5.18 -0.16
C PHE A 112 -0.01 -4.39 1.08
N TYR A 113 0.52 -4.72 2.25
CA TYR A 113 0.13 -4.11 3.52
C TYR A 113 0.61 -2.66 3.66
N ARG A 114 1.82 -2.37 3.18
CA ARG A 114 2.46 -1.04 3.17
C ARG A 114 2.95 -0.72 1.76
N PRO A 115 2.05 -0.46 0.80
CA PRO A 115 2.36 -0.53 -0.63
C PRO A 115 3.33 0.55 -1.12
N ILE A 116 3.64 1.58 -0.33
CA ILE A 116 4.47 2.72 -0.75
C ILE A 116 5.70 2.84 0.16
N TYR A 117 6.83 3.22 -0.44
CA TYR A 117 8.04 3.65 0.25
C TYR A 117 8.68 4.84 -0.46
N ALA A 118 9.57 5.55 0.21
CA ALA A 118 10.31 6.69 -0.31
C ALA A 118 11.83 6.48 -0.26
N GLY A 119 12.51 7.04 -1.25
CA GLY A 119 13.96 7.05 -1.38
C GLY A 119 14.41 8.16 -2.32
N GLY A 120 15.50 8.85 -2.00
CA GLY A 120 16.08 9.88 -2.86
C GLY A 120 15.13 11.04 -3.22
N ASN A 121 14.33 11.53 -2.25
CA ASN A 121 13.26 12.52 -2.45
C ASN A 121 12.17 12.11 -3.45
N LYS A 122 11.98 10.81 -3.69
CA LYS A 122 10.90 10.26 -4.51
C LYS A 122 10.18 9.15 -3.77
N TRP A 123 8.99 8.79 -4.24
CA TRP A 123 8.24 7.64 -3.74
C TRP A 123 7.98 6.60 -4.82
N HIS A 124 7.73 5.38 -4.37
CA HIS A 124 7.69 4.18 -5.19
C HIS A 124 6.65 3.20 -4.63
N PHE A 125 6.07 2.37 -5.49
CA PHE A 125 5.29 1.22 -5.05
C PHE A 125 6.21 0.03 -4.75
N ARG A 126 6.04 -0.59 -3.58
CA ARG A 126 6.79 -1.78 -3.17
C ARG A 126 6.52 -2.99 -4.06
N VAL A 127 5.33 -3.07 -4.68
CA VAL A 127 4.95 -4.20 -5.56
C VAL A 127 5.90 -4.33 -6.76
N TYR A 128 6.53 -3.23 -7.20
CA TYR A 128 7.52 -3.26 -8.28
C TYR A 128 8.88 -3.85 -7.89
N ILE A 129 9.15 -4.02 -6.59
CA ILE A 129 10.31 -4.78 -6.11
C ILE A 129 10.06 -6.28 -6.32
N ALA A 130 8.83 -6.74 -6.05
CA ALA A 130 8.46 -8.15 -6.17
C ALA A 130 8.13 -8.56 -7.61
N TYR A 131 7.50 -7.66 -8.38
CA TYR A 131 7.06 -7.90 -9.75
C TYR A 131 7.76 -6.94 -10.70
N THR A 132 8.83 -7.41 -11.35
CA THR A 132 9.64 -6.58 -12.26
C THR A 132 9.04 -6.44 -13.66
N ASN A 133 8.18 -7.37 -14.09
CA ASN A 133 7.40 -7.21 -15.32
C ASN A 133 6.11 -6.42 -15.02
N HIS A 134 6.20 -5.09 -15.16
CA HIS A 134 5.10 -4.18 -14.87
C HIS A 134 3.95 -4.24 -15.90
N SER A 135 4.13 -4.97 -16.99
CA SER A 135 3.13 -5.14 -18.05
C SER A 135 2.36 -6.46 -17.96
N LEU A 136 2.79 -7.38 -17.10
CA LEU A 136 2.12 -8.66 -16.91
C LEU A 136 0.90 -8.46 -15.99
N PHE A 137 -0.29 -8.78 -16.49
CA PHE A 137 -1.53 -8.88 -15.71
C PHE A 137 -2.02 -10.34 -15.80
N TYR A 138 -2.48 -10.88 -14.67
CA TYR A 138 -3.04 -12.23 -14.60
C TYR A 138 -4.55 -12.23 -14.83
N LEU A 139 -5.23 -11.12 -14.50
CA LEU A 139 -6.67 -10.94 -14.62
C LEU A 139 -7.01 -9.82 -15.63
N GLY A 140 -8.24 -9.90 -16.15
CA GLY A 140 -8.86 -8.87 -16.97
C GLY A 140 -9.06 -7.54 -16.22
N GLU A 141 -9.56 -6.54 -16.93
CA GLU A 141 -9.92 -5.26 -16.30
C GLU A 141 -11.05 -5.46 -15.27
N PRO A 142 -10.94 -4.85 -14.07
CA PRO A 142 -12.07 -4.74 -13.15
C PRO A 142 -13.26 -4.04 -13.83
N ASN A 143 -14.48 -4.39 -13.45
CA ASN A 143 -15.70 -3.84 -14.05
C ASN A 143 -15.75 -2.30 -14.02
N GLY A 144 -15.31 -1.71 -12.90
CA GLY A 144 -15.23 -0.26 -12.69
C GLY A 144 -13.99 0.42 -13.29
N TYR A 145 -13.12 -0.28 -14.02
CA TYR A 145 -11.80 0.26 -14.39
C TYR A 145 -11.86 1.59 -15.14
N LYS A 146 -12.86 1.80 -15.99
CA LYS A 146 -13.02 3.04 -16.79
C LYS A 146 -13.95 4.06 -16.13
N THR A 147 -14.87 3.61 -15.29
CA THR A 147 -16.01 4.39 -14.79
C THR A 147 -15.92 4.76 -13.32
N TYR A 148 -15.15 4.04 -12.51
CA TYR A 148 -14.99 4.34 -11.09
C TYR A 148 -14.14 5.60 -10.92
N HIS A 149 -14.64 6.63 -10.24
CA HIS A 149 -13.91 7.89 -10.02
C HIS A 149 -13.62 8.16 -8.54
N GLY A 150 -13.73 7.12 -7.72
CA GLY A 150 -13.73 7.23 -6.27
C GLY A 150 -15.12 7.49 -5.70
N GLY A 151 -15.22 7.46 -4.37
CA GLY A 151 -16.47 7.76 -3.66
C GLY A 151 -16.77 6.82 -2.50
N HIS A 152 -16.02 5.72 -2.37
CA HIS A 152 -16.15 4.80 -1.24
C HIS A 152 -15.14 5.08 -0.11
N TYR A 153 -14.22 6.05 -0.31
CA TYR A 153 -13.32 6.57 0.70
C TYR A 153 -14.06 7.18 1.90
N ARG A 154 -13.57 6.87 3.11
CA ARG A 154 -14.06 7.42 4.38
C ARG A 154 -13.13 8.50 4.89
N GLY A 155 -13.66 9.62 5.37
CA GLY A 155 -12.85 10.71 5.96
C GLY A 155 -12.19 10.36 7.30
N SER A 156 -12.67 9.33 8.00
CA SER A 156 -12.13 8.86 9.28
C SER A 156 -12.46 7.38 9.53
N HIS A 157 -11.70 6.75 10.44
CA HIS A 157 -11.93 5.38 10.93
C HIS A 157 -13.26 5.16 11.65
N THR A 158 -13.92 6.24 12.06
CA THR A 158 -15.18 6.19 12.82
C THR A 158 -16.41 6.00 11.92
N HIS A 159 -16.26 6.13 10.60
CA HIS A 159 -17.34 5.86 9.65
C HIS A 159 -17.40 4.38 9.31
N THR A 160 -18.60 3.82 9.17
CA THR A 160 -18.80 2.43 8.72
C THR A 160 -18.30 2.25 7.28
N SER A 161 -17.53 1.18 7.03
CA SER A 161 -17.03 0.85 5.69
C SER A 161 -18.16 0.65 4.70
N HIS A 162 -18.00 1.20 3.48
CA HIS A 162 -18.88 0.92 2.34
C HIS A 162 -18.94 -0.58 1.99
N TYR A 163 -17.88 -1.33 2.32
CA TYR A 163 -17.73 -2.74 2.00
C TYR A 163 -18.24 -3.66 3.12
N LYS A 164 -18.64 -3.08 4.26
CA LYS A 164 -19.21 -3.84 5.37
C LYS A 164 -20.45 -4.60 4.90
N ASP A 165 -20.57 -5.86 5.31
CA ASP A 165 -21.69 -6.77 5.03
C ASP A 165 -21.93 -7.10 3.53
N LYS A 166 -21.05 -6.67 2.60
CA LYS A 166 -21.14 -7.03 1.17
C LYS A 166 -20.67 -8.46 0.88
N HIS A 167 -19.82 -9.02 1.72
CA HIS A 167 -19.20 -10.33 1.53
C HIS A 167 -19.65 -11.30 2.62
N ASN A 168 -20.15 -12.47 2.21
CA ASN A 168 -20.62 -13.50 3.13
C ASN A 168 -19.48 -14.44 3.56
N HIS A 169 -18.56 -13.92 4.38
CA HIS A 169 -17.49 -14.69 5.00
C HIS A 169 -17.07 -14.09 6.35
N ALA A 170 -16.41 -14.88 7.19
CA ALA A 170 -15.77 -14.36 8.39
C ALA A 170 -14.70 -13.32 8.02
N HIS A 171 -14.75 -12.16 8.68
CA HIS A 171 -13.75 -11.11 8.57
C HIS A 171 -12.75 -11.21 9.73
N TYR A 172 -11.56 -10.67 9.54
CA TYR A 172 -10.54 -10.62 10.60
C TYR A 172 -10.94 -9.61 11.69
N ASP A 173 -10.76 -9.98 12.96
CA ASP A 173 -11.16 -9.21 14.15
C ASP A 173 -9.98 -8.73 15.00
N GLY A 174 -8.74 -9.12 14.66
CA GLY A 174 -7.53 -8.73 15.38
C GLY A 174 -7.01 -7.33 15.02
N ALA A 175 -5.84 -6.99 15.54
CA ALA A 175 -5.20 -5.70 15.25
C ALA A 175 -4.72 -5.60 13.80
N TYR A 176 -4.96 -4.45 13.17
CA TYR A 176 -4.57 -4.15 11.79
C TYR A 176 -4.02 -2.72 11.58
N SER A 177 -4.11 -1.85 12.59
CA SER A 177 -3.69 -0.44 12.47
C SER A 177 -2.16 -0.31 12.47
N VAL A 178 -1.64 0.29 11.39
CA VAL A 178 -0.27 0.77 11.26
C VAL A 178 0.00 2.04 12.07
N LYS A 179 -1.02 2.68 12.65
CA LYS A 179 -0.91 3.91 13.46
C LYS A 179 -0.78 3.66 14.97
N SER A 180 -0.77 2.42 15.46
CA SER A 180 -0.40 2.18 16.87
C SER A 180 0.98 2.77 17.16
N GLU A 181 1.15 3.59 18.21
CA GLU A 181 2.28 4.55 18.31
C GLU A 181 3.67 3.95 18.03
N HIS A 182 4.02 2.83 18.66
CA HIS A 182 5.32 2.20 18.47
C HIS A 182 5.51 1.68 17.03
N VAL A 183 4.48 1.05 16.48
CA VAL A 183 4.46 0.54 15.10
C VAL A 183 4.49 1.70 14.10
N TYR A 184 3.79 2.79 14.40
CA TYR A 184 3.72 4.00 13.58
C TYR A 184 5.10 4.63 13.38
N HIS A 185 5.84 4.88 14.46
CA HIS A 185 7.17 5.48 14.36
C HIS A 185 8.16 4.59 13.61
N ASN A 186 8.12 3.27 13.85
CA ASN A 186 8.96 2.30 13.16
C ASN A 186 8.61 2.20 11.66
N ASN A 187 7.32 2.13 11.33
CA ASN A 187 6.83 2.11 9.96
C ASN A 187 7.21 3.39 9.22
N ARG A 188 7.00 4.56 9.84
CA ARG A 188 7.38 5.87 9.27
C ARG A 188 8.86 5.94 8.94
N ARG A 189 9.71 5.48 9.85
CA ARG A 189 11.16 5.41 9.62
C ARG A 189 11.51 4.45 8.48
N SER A 190 10.82 3.31 8.37
CA SER A 190 11.04 2.29 7.35
C SER A 190 10.48 2.66 5.97
N ASP A 191 9.36 3.39 5.91
CA ASP A 191 8.72 3.82 4.66
C ASP A 191 9.31 5.12 4.12
N PHE A 192 9.60 6.11 4.96
CA PHE A 192 9.96 7.46 4.52
C PHE A 192 11.33 7.96 5.00
N GLY A 193 12.03 7.16 5.81
CA GLY A 193 13.24 7.60 6.51
C GLY A 193 12.92 8.55 7.68
N SER A 194 13.84 8.62 8.65
CA SER A 194 13.81 9.63 9.71
C SER A 194 14.87 10.69 9.40
N ARG A 195 14.44 11.94 9.20
CA ARG A 195 15.36 13.10 9.08
C ARG A 195 15.97 13.52 10.41
N ASP A 196 15.65 12.87 11.53
CA ASP A 196 16.29 13.14 12.82
C ASP A 196 17.78 12.77 12.81
N ALA A 197 18.21 11.92 11.86
CA ALA A 197 19.62 11.57 11.65
C ALA A 197 20.41 12.63 10.84
N GLU A 198 19.76 13.34 9.90
CA GLU A 198 20.44 14.31 9.02
C GLU A 198 20.73 15.64 9.75
N SER A 199 19.95 15.96 10.78
CA SER A 199 20.18 17.09 11.70
C SER A 199 21.41 16.89 12.61
N LYS A 200 21.65 15.65 13.06
CA LYS A 200 22.79 15.36 13.96
C LYS A 200 24.14 15.44 13.25
N ASN A 201 24.25 14.98 12.01
CA ASN A 201 25.50 15.06 11.25
C ASN A 201 25.88 16.50 10.84
N LYS A 202 24.91 17.41 10.69
CA LYS A 202 25.18 18.82 10.36
C LYS A 202 25.61 19.67 11.57
N LYS A 203 25.29 19.25 12.80
CA LYS A 203 25.77 19.88 14.05
C LYS A 203 27.14 19.37 14.51
N GLY A 204 27.52 18.13 14.17
CA GLY A 204 28.85 17.58 14.50
C GLY A 204 30.01 18.17 13.68
N SER A 205 29.74 18.63 12.45
CA SER A 205 30.79 19.13 11.54
C SER A 205 31.17 20.61 11.76
N ARG A 206 30.52 21.34 12.67
CA ARG A 206 30.74 22.79 12.85
C ARG A 206 31.59 23.18 14.07
N ASN A 207 32.06 22.22 14.87
CA ASN A 207 32.78 22.51 16.11
C ASN A 207 34.31 22.33 16.08
N ASP A 208 34.92 21.84 14.99
CA ASP A 208 36.38 21.62 14.92
C ASP A 208 37.12 22.64 14.03
N ARG A 209 36.81 23.93 14.19
CA ARG A 209 37.68 25.01 13.67
C ARG A 209 37.68 26.20 14.64
N ARG A 210 38.47 26.07 15.71
CA ARG A 210 39.10 27.20 16.40
C ARG A 210 40.49 26.78 16.85
#